data_AF-A0A352NX32-F1
#
_entry.id   AF-A0A352NX32-F1
#
_cell.length_a   1.000
_cell.length_b   1.000
_cell.length_c   1.000
_cell.angle_alpha   90.00
_cell.angle_beta   90.00
_cell.angle_gamma   90.00
#
_symmetry.space_group_name_H-M   'P 1'
#
loop_
_entity.id
_entity.type
_entity.pdbx_description
1 polymer ?
#
loop_
_entity_poly.entity_id
_entity_poly.type
_entity_poly.pdbx_seq_one_letter_code
_entity_poly.pdbx_strand_id
1 'polypeptide(L)'
;MIKLNKIHGEELFYVYREWLKVLEKNRDKVERGLNELFKKAISGHHEEGKEGILTIDAFGNTDIYFEDKKYALEKVSKGNELEILRIDCNKYKNLKNKEDIDKKMKCLKNEIIPETMNKLYEDVRGWALEEG
;
A
#
# COMPACT_ATOMS: atom_id res chain seq x y z
N MET A 1 37.07 3.35 -7.64
CA MET A 1 36.12 2.73 -6.69
C MET A 1 34.74 3.30 -6.97
N ILE A 2 34.14 2.87 -8.09
CA ILE A 2 32.83 3.36 -8.57
C ILE A 2 32.26 2.20 -9.37
N LYS A 3 31.23 1.49 -8.84
CA LYS A 3 30.34 0.55 -9.58
C LYS A 3 29.37 -0.28 -8.69
N LEU A 4 28.98 0.21 -7.51
CA LEU A 4 27.98 -0.51 -6.68
C LEU A 4 26.60 0.16 -6.63
N ASN A 5 26.51 1.46 -6.94
CA ASN A 5 25.23 2.20 -6.88
C ASN A 5 24.41 2.18 -8.17
N LYS A 6 25.02 1.90 -9.34
CA LYS A 6 24.30 1.94 -10.62
C LYS A 6 23.46 0.68 -10.89
N ILE A 7 23.97 -0.48 -10.50
CA ILE A 7 23.30 -1.78 -10.68
C ILE A 7 22.03 -1.86 -9.81
N HIS A 8 22.12 -1.41 -8.55
CA HIS A 8 20.95 -1.35 -7.66
C HIS A 8 19.88 -0.39 -8.17
N GLY A 9 20.28 0.70 -8.83
CA GLY A 9 19.36 1.70 -9.37
C GLY A 9 18.53 1.22 -10.55
N GLU A 10 19.19 0.53 -11.50
CA GLU A 10 18.50 -0.07 -12.65
C GLU A 10 17.51 -1.15 -12.18
N GLU A 11 17.92 -2.04 -11.27
CA GLU A 11 17.04 -3.07 -10.70
C GLU A 11 15.83 -2.49 -9.97
N LEU A 12 16.03 -1.43 -9.16
CA LEU A 12 14.93 -0.72 -8.50
C LEU A 12 13.99 -0.06 -9.52
N PHE A 13 14.50 0.64 -10.53
CA PHE A 13 13.67 1.24 -11.58
C PHE A 13 12.75 0.21 -12.26
N TYR A 14 13.27 -0.97 -12.63
CA TYR A 14 12.46 -2.03 -13.23
C TYR A 14 11.40 -2.56 -12.27
N VAL A 15 11.75 -2.75 -10.99
CA VAL A 15 10.81 -3.21 -9.95
C VAL A 15 9.66 -2.22 -9.78
N TYR A 16 9.93 -0.92 -9.66
CA TYR A 16 8.87 0.09 -9.51
C TYR A 16 7.97 0.20 -10.75
N ARG A 17 8.55 0.06 -11.95
CA ARG A 17 7.77 0.05 -13.20
C ARG A 17 6.85 -1.17 -13.30
N GLU A 18 7.32 -2.35 -12.89
CA GLU A 18 6.47 -3.55 -12.87
C GLU A 18 5.36 -3.42 -11.82
N TRP A 19 5.65 -2.83 -10.66
CA TRP A 19 4.64 -2.52 -9.65
C TRP A 19 3.54 -1.58 -10.17
N LEU A 20 3.88 -0.55 -10.93
CA LEU A 20 2.90 0.31 -11.60
C LEU A 20 1.97 -0.49 -12.51
N LYS A 21 2.53 -1.38 -13.36
CA LYS A 21 1.73 -2.23 -14.24
C LYS A 21 0.83 -3.19 -13.47
N VAL A 22 1.34 -3.77 -12.38
CA VAL A 22 0.56 -4.67 -11.52
C VAL A 22 -0.61 -3.91 -10.91
N LEU A 23 -0.40 -2.69 -10.40
CA LEU A 23 -1.45 -1.87 -9.82
C LEU A 23 -2.50 -1.45 -10.85
N GLU A 24 -2.10 -1.01 -12.03
CA GLU A 24 -3.02 -0.61 -13.09
C GLU A 24 -3.92 -1.77 -13.52
N LYS A 25 -3.35 -2.96 -13.70
CA LYS A 25 -4.09 -4.16 -14.10
C LYS A 25 -5.01 -4.71 -13.01
N ASN A 26 -4.68 -4.45 -11.74
CA ASN A 26 -5.38 -5.04 -10.59
C ASN A 26 -6.10 -4.00 -9.72
N ARG A 27 -6.36 -2.79 -10.25
CA ARG A 27 -7.03 -1.71 -9.54
C ARG A 27 -8.31 -2.15 -8.84
N ASP A 28 -9.17 -2.91 -9.52
CA ASP A 28 -10.42 -3.41 -8.94
C ASP A 28 -10.20 -4.34 -7.75
N LYS A 29 -9.13 -5.16 -7.77
CA LYS A 29 -8.77 -6.03 -6.64
C LYS A 29 -8.27 -5.20 -5.47
N VAL A 30 -7.43 -4.20 -5.73
CA VAL A 30 -6.95 -3.26 -4.72
C VAL A 30 -8.11 -2.53 -4.08
N GLU A 31 -9.07 -2.03 -4.86
CA GLU A 31 -10.28 -1.38 -4.35
C GLU A 31 -11.12 -2.32 -3.47
N ARG A 32 -11.25 -3.59 -3.85
CA ARG A 32 -11.90 -4.61 -3.01
C ARG A 32 -11.14 -4.85 -1.71
N GLY A 33 -9.82 -5.01 -1.77
CA GLY A 33 -8.96 -5.18 -0.59
C GLY A 33 -9.06 -3.99 0.38
N LEU A 34 -9.10 -2.76 -0.13
CA LEU A 34 -9.34 -1.56 0.68
C LEU A 34 -10.68 -1.62 1.42
N ASN A 35 -11.74 -2.05 0.74
CA ASN A 35 -13.05 -2.19 1.37
C ASN A 35 -13.02 -3.23 2.50
N GLU A 36 -12.37 -4.36 2.28
CA GLU A 36 -12.25 -5.43 3.26
C GLU A 36 -11.40 -5.02 4.45
N LEU A 37 -10.25 -4.39 4.20
CA LEU A 37 -9.38 -3.85 5.25
C LEU A 37 -10.16 -2.90 6.16
N PHE A 38 -10.86 -1.94 5.56
CA PHE A 38 -11.64 -0.96 6.31
C PHE A 38 -12.80 -1.59 7.08
N LYS A 39 -13.52 -2.55 6.49
CA LYS A 39 -14.55 -3.34 7.21
C LYS A 39 -13.99 -4.06 8.42
N LYS A 40 -12.82 -4.70 8.29
CA LYS A 40 -12.14 -5.39 9.40
C LYS A 40 -11.63 -4.41 10.46
N ALA A 41 -11.19 -3.21 10.06
CA ALA A 41 -10.78 -2.16 10.99
C ALA A 41 -11.96 -1.56 11.77
N ILE A 42 -13.14 -1.43 11.15
CA ILE A 42 -14.35 -0.94 11.83
C ILE A 42 -14.96 -2.00 12.74
N SER A 43 -14.94 -3.28 12.34
CA SER A 43 -15.60 -4.35 13.11
C SER A 43 -14.98 -4.59 14.48
N GLY A 44 -13.77 -4.07 14.75
CA GLY A 44 -13.11 -4.25 16.04
C GLY A 44 -12.61 -5.67 16.30
N HIS A 45 -12.62 -6.56 15.30
CA HIS A 45 -12.14 -7.94 15.42
C HIS A 45 -10.60 -8.07 15.44
N HIS A 46 -9.88 -6.97 15.53
CA HIS A 46 -8.42 -6.90 15.61
C HIS A 46 -8.03 -6.56 17.05
N GLU A 47 -6.89 -7.07 17.52
CA GLU A 47 -6.37 -6.75 18.86
C GLU A 47 -6.08 -5.25 18.98
N GLU A 48 -6.23 -4.70 20.18
CA GLU A 48 -5.94 -3.28 20.42
C GLU A 48 -4.47 -2.96 20.12
N GLY A 49 -4.21 -1.87 19.39
CA GLY A 49 -2.85 -1.45 19.06
C GLY A 49 -2.28 -2.01 17.76
N LYS A 50 -3.09 -2.73 16.97
CA LYS A 50 -2.72 -3.18 15.62
C LYS A 50 -2.90 -2.12 14.54
N GLU A 51 -2.09 -2.22 13.50
CA GLU A 51 -2.28 -1.58 12.20
C GLU A 51 -2.74 -2.62 11.19
N GLY A 52 -3.71 -2.23 10.36
CA GLY A 52 -4.18 -3.07 9.27
C GLY A 52 -3.44 -2.69 7.99
N ILE A 53 -2.88 -3.68 7.32
CA ILE A 53 -2.02 -3.51 6.15
C ILE A 53 -2.66 -4.22 4.97
N LEU A 54 -2.72 -3.54 3.82
CA LEU A 54 -3.09 -4.12 2.53
C LEU A 54 -1.84 -4.18 1.65
N THR A 55 -1.53 -5.37 1.14
CA THR A 55 -0.45 -5.60 0.17
C THR A 55 -0.99 -6.12 -1.16
N ILE A 56 -0.15 -6.04 -2.20
CA ILE A 56 -0.35 -6.75 -3.46
C ILE A 56 0.95 -7.46 -3.86
N ASP A 57 0.86 -8.70 -4.33
CA ASP A 57 2.00 -9.45 -4.85
C ASP A 57 2.24 -9.18 -6.35
N ALA A 58 3.36 -9.67 -6.88
CA ALA A 58 3.71 -9.52 -8.30
C ALA A 58 2.70 -10.20 -9.26
N PHE A 59 1.85 -11.11 -8.77
CA PHE A 59 0.79 -11.78 -9.53
C PHE A 59 -0.55 -11.03 -9.46
N GLY A 60 -0.61 -9.93 -8.70
CA GLY A 60 -1.81 -9.14 -8.51
C GLY A 60 -2.79 -9.74 -7.49
N ASN A 61 -2.34 -10.59 -6.58
CA ASN A 61 -3.13 -11.05 -5.44
C ASN A 61 -2.97 -10.06 -4.29
N THR A 62 -4.08 -9.71 -3.64
CA THR A 62 -4.09 -8.81 -2.49
C THR A 62 -4.18 -9.60 -1.20
N ASP A 63 -3.43 -9.18 -0.18
CA ASP A 63 -3.52 -9.75 1.17
C ASP A 63 -3.75 -8.67 2.23
N ILE A 64 -4.37 -9.07 3.35
CA ILE A 64 -4.68 -8.21 4.49
C ILE A 64 -4.22 -8.88 5.77
N TYR A 65 -3.31 -8.23 6.48
CA TYR A 65 -2.84 -8.69 7.78
C TYR A 65 -2.79 -7.55 8.80
N PHE A 66 -2.71 -7.93 10.07
CA PHE A 66 -2.70 -7.00 11.20
C PHE A 66 -1.42 -7.19 11.99
N GLU A 67 -0.62 -6.12 12.13
CA GLU A 67 0.63 -6.15 12.89
C GLU A 67 0.59 -5.16 14.05
N ASP A 68 1.33 -5.42 15.13
CA ASP A 68 1.49 -4.41 16.18
C ASP A 68 2.26 -3.21 15.63
N LYS A 69 1.85 -2.01 16.05
CA LYS A 69 2.56 -0.75 15.76
C LYS A 69 4.06 -0.80 16.07
N LYS A 70 4.49 -1.66 17.00
CA LYS A 70 5.91 -1.83 17.38
C LYS A 70 6.73 -2.62 16.35
N TYR A 71 6.12 -3.53 15.60
CA TYR A 71 6.82 -4.39 14.63
C TYR A 71 6.64 -3.94 13.17
N ALA A 72 5.67 -3.04 12.95
CA ALA A 72 5.41 -2.33 11.71
C ALA A 72 6.64 -1.72 11.01
N LEU A 73 7.62 -1.26 11.78
CA LEU A 73 8.78 -0.50 11.27
C LEU A 73 9.94 -1.37 10.78
N GLU A 74 9.93 -2.70 11.03
CA GLU A 74 11.09 -3.56 10.71
C GLU A 74 10.92 -4.40 9.43
N LYS A 75 9.73 -4.46 8.83
CA LYS A 75 9.55 -5.10 7.53
C LYS A 75 9.63 -4.07 6.42
N VAL A 76 10.86 -3.79 6.01
CA VAL A 76 11.15 -3.52 4.60
C VAL A 76 10.42 -4.60 3.81
N SER A 77 9.56 -4.20 2.87
CA SER A 77 8.92 -5.04 1.84
C SER A 77 9.68 -6.36 1.71
N LYS A 78 9.07 -7.47 2.16
CA LYS A 78 9.52 -8.77 1.66
C LYS A 78 9.43 -8.61 0.16
N GLY A 79 10.54 -8.63 -0.57
CA GLY A 79 10.66 -8.11 -1.96
C GLY A 79 9.71 -8.70 -3.02
N ASN A 80 8.73 -9.49 -2.61
CA ASN A 80 7.67 -10.09 -3.42
C ASN A 80 6.30 -9.38 -3.25
N GLU A 81 6.16 -8.42 -2.33
CA GLU A 81 4.91 -7.70 -2.05
C GLU A 81 5.11 -6.20 -1.91
N LEU A 82 4.17 -5.44 -2.47
CA LEU A 82 4.06 -4.00 -2.34
C LEU A 82 2.98 -3.64 -1.31
N GLU A 83 3.34 -2.85 -0.30
CA GLU A 83 2.38 -2.24 0.63
C GLU A 83 1.60 -1.12 -0.07
N ILE A 84 0.27 -1.22 -0.04
CA ILE A 84 -0.64 -0.24 -0.66
C ILE A 84 -1.15 0.75 0.35
N LEU A 85 -1.55 0.25 1.51
CA LEU A 85 -2.13 1.05 2.56
C LEU A 85 -1.86 0.42 3.92
N ARG A 86 -1.57 1.29 4.88
CA ARG A 86 -1.50 0.99 6.31
C ARG A 86 -2.43 1.93 7.04
N ILE A 87 -3.32 1.38 7.87
CA ILE A 87 -4.26 2.16 8.69
C ILE A 87 -4.12 1.82 10.18
N ASP A 88 -4.19 2.86 10.99
CA ASP A 88 -4.30 2.73 12.45
C ASP A 88 -5.72 2.30 12.82
N CYS A 89 -5.93 1.02 13.13
CA CYS A 89 -7.28 0.51 13.36
C CYS A 89 -7.97 1.14 14.57
N ASN A 90 -7.22 1.66 15.55
CA ASN A 90 -7.80 2.41 16.67
C ASN A 90 -8.54 3.68 16.23
N LYS A 91 -8.18 4.29 15.09
CA LYS A 91 -8.88 5.44 14.53
C LYS A 91 -10.26 5.08 13.95
N TYR A 92 -10.50 3.80 13.67
CA TYR A 92 -11.69 3.33 12.96
C TYR A 92 -12.57 2.39 13.81
N LYS A 93 -12.05 1.75 14.86
CA LYS A 93 -12.76 0.76 15.70
C LYS A 93 -14.06 1.25 16.35
N ASN A 94 -14.23 2.56 16.47
CA ASN A 94 -15.41 3.18 17.10
C ASN A 94 -16.33 3.89 16.09
N LEU A 95 -16.09 3.76 14.79
CA LEU A 95 -16.97 4.33 13.77
C LEU A 95 -18.30 3.56 13.74
N LYS A 96 -19.37 4.24 14.16
CA LYS A 96 -20.75 3.69 14.18
C LYS A 96 -21.70 4.41 13.21
N ASN A 97 -21.35 5.62 12.78
CA ASN A 97 -22.16 6.42 11.87
C ASN A 97 -21.92 5.99 10.42
N LYS A 98 -22.98 5.52 9.76
CA LYS A 98 -22.94 5.06 8.36
C LYS A 98 -22.47 6.13 7.39
N GLU A 99 -22.90 7.38 7.55
CA GLU A 99 -22.51 8.49 6.66
C GLU A 99 -21.02 8.81 6.78
N ASP A 100 -20.48 8.78 8.00
CA ASP A 100 -19.04 9.00 8.25
C ASP A 100 -18.19 7.84 7.72
N ILE A 101 -18.69 6.61 7.85
CA ILE A 101 -18.08 5.39 7.28
C ILE A 101 -18.01 5.51 5.76
N ASP A 102 -19.12 5.88 5.11
CA ASP A 102 -19.20 6.02 3.64
C ASP A 102 -18.29 7.15 3.14
N LYS A 103 -18.24 8.29 3.83
CA LYS A 103 -17.33 9.41 3.50
C LYS A 103 -15.87 9.00 3.60
N LYS A 104 -15.47 8.35 4.70
CA LYS A 104 -14.08 7.87 4.89
C LYS A 104 -13.70 6.82 3.86
N MET A 105 -14.61 5.90 3.54
CA MET A 105 -14.37 4.90 2.51
C MET A 105 -14.17 5.55 1.13
N LYS A 106 -15.00 6.54 0.78
CA LYS A 106 -14.89 7.25 -0.49
C LYS A 106 -13.58 8.03 -0.61
N CYS A 107 -13.16 8.69 0.48
CA CYS A 107 -11.86 9.36 0.57
C CYS A 107 -10.71 8.35 0.36
N LEU A 108 -10.71 7.23 1.08
CA LEU A 108 -9.67 6.20 0.92
C LEU A 108 -9.56 5.69 -0.53
N LYS A 109 -10.68 5.45 -1.21
CA LYS A 109 -10.66 5.00 -2.62
C LYS A 109 -10.13 6.06 -3.58
N ASN A 110 -10.57 7.30 -3.40
CA ASN A 110 -10.28 8.38 -4.34
C ASN A 110 -8.92 9.04 -4.09
N GLU A 111 -8.31 8.83 -2.93
CA GLU A 111 -7.04 9.44 -2.55
C GLU A 111 -5.90 8.40 -2.49
N ILE A 112 -6.09 7.27 -1.81
CA ILE A 112 -4.98 6.34 -1.54
C ILE A 112 -4.47 5.65 -2.80
N ILE A 113 -5.34 5.11 -3.66
CA ILE A 113 -4.87 4.43 -4.88
C ILE A 113 -4.15 5.43 -5.79
N PRO A 114 -4.73 6.61 -6.10
CA PRO A 114 -4.01 7.61 -6.89
C PRO A 114 -2.72 8.10 -6.23
N GLU A 115 -2.68 8.31 -4.91
CA GLU A 115 -1.48 8.74 -4.20
C GLU A 115 -0.37 7.69 -4.25
N THR A 116 -0.70 6.42 -4.00
CA THR A 116 0.27 5.32 -4.09
C THR A 116 0.78 5.15 -5.52
N MET A 117 -0.09 5.26 -6.54
CA MET A 117 0.34 5.27 -7.93
C MET A 117 1.22 6.48 -8.26
N ASN A 118 0.85 7.67 -7.81
CA ASN A 118 1.62 8.89 -8.04
C ASN A 118 3.02 8.82 -7.41
N LYS A 119 3.15 8.30 -6.20
CA LYS A 119 4.46 8.08 -5.56
C LYS A 119 5.34 7.15 -6.39
N LEU A 120 4.80 6.02 -6.84
CA LEU A 120 5.53 5.10 -7.72
C LEU A 120 5.90 5.76 -9.06
N TYR A 121 5.02 6.60 -9.61
CA TYR A 121 5.30 7.38 -10.82
C TYR A 121 6.39 8.43 -10.62
N GLU A 122 6.39 9.14 -9.48
CA GLU A 122 7.42 10.10 -9.10
C GLU A 122 8.77 9.42 -8.90
N ASP A 123 8.78 8.26 -8.23
CA ASP A 123 9.97 7.43 -8.09
C ASP A 123 10.48 7.02 -9.48
N VAL A 124 9.66 6.40 -10.34
CA VAL A 124 10.10 6.03 -11.70
C VAL A 124 10.61 7.24 -12.51
N ARG A 125 9.96 8.40 -12.38
CA ARG A 125 10.35 9.62 -13.11
C ARG A 125 11.65 10.23 -12.60
N GLY A 126 11.86 10.27 -11.28
CA GLY A 126 13.08 10.80 -10.67
C GLY A 126 14.31 10.06 -11.16
N TRP A 127 14.22 8.73 -11.21
CA TRP A 127 15.30 7.88 -11.70
C TRP A 127 15.54 8.03 -13.21
N ALA A 128 14.48 8.16 -14.01
CA ALA A 128 14.60 8.42 -15.45
C ALA A 128 15.28 9.77 -15.78
N LEU A 129 15.22 10.75 -14.88
CA LEU A 129 15.88 12.05 -15.03
C LEU A 129 17.35 12.05 -14.55
N GLU A 130 17.72 11.17 -13.61
CA GLU A 130 19.11 11.00 -13.16
C GLU A 130 19.98 10.20 -14.15
N GLU A 131 19.36 9.45 -15.07
CA GLU A 131 20.04 8.67 -16.12
C GLU A 131 20.22 9.44 -17.45
N GLY A 132 19.71 10.67 -17.56
CA GLY A 132 19.69 11.52 -18.76
C GLY A 132 20.88 12.47 -18.91
#